data_AF-A0A833X8U7-F1
#
_entry.id   AF-A0A833X8U7-F1
#
_cell.length_a   1.000
_cell.length_b   1.000
_cell.length_c   1.000
_cell.angle_alpha   90.00
_cell.angle_beta   90.00
_cell.angle_gamma   90.00
#
_symmetry.space_group_name_H-M   'P 1'
#
loop_
_entity.id
_entity.type
_entity.pdbx_description
1 polymer ?
#
loop_
_entity_poly.entity_id
_entity_poly.type
_entity_poly.pdbx_seq_one_letter_code
_entity_poly.pdbx_strand_id
1 'polypeptide(L)'
;MHDLLEDMGKEIVRQESPKELGKRSRLWFYKDVFEVLEKNKGTEQIEGILIDLNQLWEDEDILEDGDMINLPWDDDNMICLGSEVFAKMERLRILIVKIDSEIYLSIKSGLNYLSNELRVLDWPECSLELLPSSFHGEKLVDFNIRNGNIRDLGTGLQSKNLTSIDLSWCLNLTNISDLSSCSNLEVDC
;
A
#
# COMPACT_ATOMS: atom_id res chain seq x y z
N MET A 1 20.75 1.13 4.79
CA MET A 1 20.54 1.78 6.09
C MET A 1 21.21 0.87 7.12
N HIS A 2 21.93 1.37 8.12
CA HIS A 2 22.52 0.48 9.13
C HIS A 2 21.41 -0.07 10.04
N ASP A 3 21.37 -1.39 10.25
CA ASP A 3 20.32 -2.10 11.00
C ASP A 3 19.99 -1.45 12.35
N LEU A 4 21.01 -0.93 13.06
CA LEU A 4 20.81 -0.24 14.34
C LEU A 4 19.98 1.05 14.23
N LEU A 5 20.16 1.86 13.17
CA LEU A 5 19.38 3.08 12.98
C LEU A 5 17.93 2.75 12.63
N GLU A 6 17.73 1.68 11.89
CA GLU A 6 16.41 1.17 11.55
C GLU A 6 15.69 0.69 12.82
N ASP A 7 16.33 -0.14 13.63
CA ASP A 7 15.77 -0.65 14.89
C ASP A 7 15.42 0.47 15.87
N MET A 8 16.29 1.47 16.00
CA MET A 8 16.00 2.65 16.81
C MET A 8 14.79 3.44 16.28
N GLY A 9 14.69 3.62 14.96
CA GLY A 9 13.54 4.29 14.34
C GLY A 9 12.23 3.52 14.56
N LYS A 10 12.29 2.19 14.46
CA LYS A 10 11.18 1.28 14.74
C LYS A 10 10.74 1.37 16.20
N GLU A 11 11.69 1.39 17.13
CA GLU A 11 11.39 1.49 18.57
C GLU A 11 10.75 2.84 18.94
N ILE A 12 11.20 3.94 18.35
CA ILE A 12 10.58 5.26 18.55
C ILE A 12 9.09 5.22 18.19
N VAL A 13 8.75 4.67 17.02
CA VAL A 13 7.36 4.57 16.58
C VAL A 13 6.56 3.59 17.43
N ARG A 14 7.17 2.49 17.89
CA ARG A 14 6.52 1.57 18.85
C ARG A 14 6.15 2.28 20.16
N GLN A 15 7.01 3.20 20.63
CA GLN A 15 6.78 3.98 21.85
C GLN A 15 5.72 5.09 21.71
N GLU A 16 5.40 5.53 20.49
CA GLU A 16 4.27 6.46 20.25
C GLU A 16 2.95 5.87 20.79
N SER A 17 2.77 4.56 20.58
CA SER A 17 1.64 3.81 21.12
C SER A 17 1.99 2.33 21.27
N PRO A 18 2.37 1.87 22.48
CA PRO A 18 2.75 0.49 22.70
C PRO A 18 1.62 -0.52 22.51
N LYS A 19 0.37 -0.12 22.80
CA LYS A 19 -0.80 -1.01 22.83
C LYS A 19 -1.78 -0.79 21.67
N GLU A 20 -1.94 0.46 21.23
CA GLU A 20 -2.92 0.80 20.20
C GLU A 20 -2.21 1.01 18.87
N LEU A 21 -2.09 -0.05 18.09
CA LEU A 21 -1.37 -0.07 16.82
C LEU A 21 -1.81 1.04 15.86
N GLY A 22 -3.12 1.28 15.78
CA GLY A 22 -3.70 2.32 14.92
C GLY A 22 -3.29 3.75 15.28
N LYS A 23 -2.73 3.99 16.48
CA LYS A 23 -2.21 5.30 16.93
C LYS A 23 -0.70 5.47 16.70
N ARG A 24 -0.04 4.52 16.04
CA ARG A 24 1.35 4.70 15.62
C ARG A 24 1.39 5.48 14.32
N SER A 25 2.44 6.27 14.12
CA SER A 25 2.67 7.01 12.88
C SER A 25 3.03 6.10 11.71
N ARG A 26 3.61 4.92 11.98
CA ARG A 26 4.02 3.97 10.94
C ARG A 26 3.79 2.52 11.36
N LEU A 27 3.50 1.67 10.39
CA LEU A 27 3.35 0.23 10.54
C LEU A 27 4.19 -0.50 9.48
N TRP A 28 4.89 -1.56 9.88
CA TRP A 28 5.74 -2.37 8.99
C TRP A 28 5.85 -3.85 9.38
N PHE A 29 5.49 -4.20 10.63
CA PHE A 29 5.48 -5.59 11.07
C PHE A 29 4.16 -6.22 10.63
N TYR A 30 4.22 -7.29 9.84
CA TYR A 30 3.04 -7.79 9.12
C TYR A 30 1.86 -8.13 10.07
N LYS A 31 2.10 -8.76 11.23
CA LYS A 31 1.03 -9.07 12.21
C LYS A 31 0.31 -7.79 12.68
N ASP A 32 1.07 -6.74 12.98
CA ASP A 32 0.52 -5.45 13.42
C ASP A 32 -0.25 -4.76 12.29
N VAL A 33 0.28 -4.80 11.07
CA VAL A 33 -0.34 -4.23 9.87
C VAL A 33 -1.69 -4.91 9.62
N PHE A 34 -1.72 -6.24 9.51
CA PHE A 34 -2.98 -6.96 9.24
C PHE A 34 -3.98 -6.83 10.38
N GLU A 35 -3.56 -6.80 11.65
CA GLU A 35 -4.48 -6.51 12.75
C GLU A 35 -5.17 -5.14 12.55
N VAL A 36 -4.42 -4.13 12.11
CA VAL A 36 -4.96 -2.79 11.89
C VAL A 36 -5.87 -2.74 10.66
N LEU A 37 -5.44 -3.35 9.55
CA LEU A 37 -6.15 -3.29 8.27
C LEU A 37 -7.42 -4.14 8.28
N GLU A 38 -7.37 -5.39 8.71
CA GLU A 38 -8.53 -6.30 8.71
C GLU A 38 -9.63 -5.83 9.67
N LYS A 39 -9.24 -5.28 10.82
CA LYS A 39 -10.18 -4.79 11.84
C LYS A 39 -10.55 -3.31 11.64
N ASN A 40 -10.12 -2.68 10.55
CA ASN A 40 -10.35 -1.25 10.25
C ASN A 40 -10.03 -0.32 11.45
N LYS A 41 -8.94 -0.62 12.15
CA LYS A 41 -8.45 0.12 13.34
C LYS A 41 -7.51 1.28 12.99
N GLY A 42 -7.23 1.48 11.70
CA GLY A 42 -6.42 2.61 11.25
C GLY A 42 -6.99 3.95 11.70
N THR A 43 -6.11 4.91 11.96
CA THR A 43 -6.50 6.28 12.35
C THR A 43 -5.73 7.31 11.53
N GLU A 44 -6.10 8.57 11.68
CA GLU A 44 -5.45 9.71 11.07
C GLU A 44 -4.00 9.92 11.54
N GLN A 45 -3.56 9.20 12.57
CA GLN A 45 -2.17 9.24 13.03
C GLN A 45 -1.23 8.47 12.09
N ILE A 46 -1.74 7.49 11.35
CA ILE A 46 -0.91 6.68 10.45
C ILE A 46 -0.50 7.51 9.24
N GLU A 47 0.80 7.70 9.10
CA GLU A 47 1.43 8.43 8.00
C GLU A 47 2.20 7.51 7.05
N GLY A 48 2.51 6.27 7.45
CA GLY A 48 3.22 5.31 6.61
C GLY A 48 2.86 3.87 6.89
N ILE A 49 2.65 3.09 5.83
CA ILE A 49 2.40 1.65 5.91
C ILE A 49 3.33 0.94 4.94
N LEU A 50 4.05 -0.06 5.45
CA LEU A 50 4.70 -1.08 4.67
C LEU A 50 3.94 -2.39 4.87
N ILE A 51 3.28 -2.87 3.82
CA ILE A 51 2.68 -4.20 3.75
C ILE A 51 3.75 -5.10 3.11
N ASP A 52 4.43 -5.88 3.93
CA ASP A 52 5.45 -6.81 3.45
C ASP A 52 4.89 -8.23 3.44
N LEU A 53 4.45 -8.70 2.26
CA LEU A 53 3.87 -10.03 2.13
C LEU A 53 4.94 -11.13 2.19
N ASN A 54 6.22 -10.78 2.05
CA ASN A 54 7.30 -11.75 2.10
C ASN A 54 7.55 -12.23 3.52
N GLN A 55 7.28 -11.39 4.52
CA GLN A 55 7.35 -11.76 5.95
C GLN A 55 6.38 -12.89 6.33
N LEU A 56 5.36 -13.17 5.50
CA LEU A 56 4.44 -14.29 5.71
C LEU A 56 5.13 -15.65 5.55
N TRP A 57 6.15 -15.73 4.69
CA TRP A 57 6.87 -16.98 4.41
C TRP A 57 8.02 -17.23 5.41
N GLU A 58 8.48 -16.19 6.10
CA GLU A 58 9.61 -16.25 7.02
C GLU A 58 9.19 -16.58 8.47
N ASP A 59 7.89 -16.53 8.77
CA ASP A 59 7.39 -16.82 10.12
C ASP A 59 7.19 -18.33 10.31
N GLU A 60 8.11 -18.97 11.04
CA GLU A 60 8.09 -20.40 11.36
C GLU A 60 6.81 -20.82 12.11
N ASP A 61 6.15 -19.92 12.87
CA ASP A 61 4.88 -20.21 13.54
C ASP A 61 3.74 -20.51 12.52
N ILE A 62 3.89 -20.08 11.26
CA ILE A 62 2.96 -20.37 10.16
C ILE A 62 3.27 -21.73 9.51
N LEU A 63 4.50 -22.24 9.65
CA LEU A 63 5.00 -23.42 8.93
C LEU A 63 5.04 -24.70 9.78
N GLU A 64 5.11 -24.61 11.12
CA GLU A 64 5.32 -25.77 11.99
C GLU A 64 4.06 -26.57 12.34
N ASP A 65 2.90 -25.93 12.48
CA ASP A 65 1.62 -26.62 12.48
C ASP A 65 1.10 -26.55 11.04
N GLY A 66 0.86 -27.68 10.39
CA GLY A 66 0.36 -27.78 8.99
C GLY A 66 -1.04 -27.18 8.74
N ASP A 67 -1.43 -26.25 9.60
CA ASP A 67 -2.64 -25.50 9.65
C ASP A 67 -2.32 -24.03 9.33
N MET A 68 -2.34 -23.75 8.02
CA MET A 68 -2.54 -22.43 7.39
C MET A 68 -3.83 -21.68 7.85
N ILE A 69 -4.36 -21.95 9.05
CA ILE A 69 -5.81 -21.92 9.35
C ILE A 69 -6.34 -20.58 9.88
N ASN A 70 -5.51 -19.59 10.21
CA ASN A 70 -6.02 -18.32 10.79
C ASN A 70 -5.71 -17.05 10.00
N LEU A 71 -5.13 -17.16 8.80
CA LEU A 71 -5.11 -16.06 7.85
C LEU A 71 -6.26 -16.26 6.84
N PRO A 72 -6.94 -15.20 6.37
CA PRO A 72 -8.12 -15.31 5.52
C PRO A 72 -7.72 -15.69 4.09
N TRP A 73 -7.19 -16.90 3.93
CA TRP A 73 -6.81 -17.47 2.65
C TRP A 73 -7.99 -18.30 2.13
N ASP A 74 -8.74 -17.77 1.17
CA ASP A 74 -9.57 -18.57 0.28
C ASP A 74 -8.67 -19.16 -0.84
N ASP A 75 -9.14 -20.23 -1.49
CA ASP A 75 -8.43 -21.28 -2.27
C ASP A 75 -7.31 -20.92 -3.28
N ASP A 76 -6.93 -19.66 -3.50
CA ASP A 76 -5.81 -19.25 -4.37
C ASP A 76 -5.01 -18.09 -3.75
N ASN A 77 -4.30 -18.30 -2.62
CA ASN A 77 -3.30 -17.39 -2.02
C ASN A 77 -3.60 -15.87 -2.08
N MET A 78 -4.83 -15.47 -1.75
CA MET A 78 -5.28 -14.08 -1.89
C MET A 78 -5.71 -13.50 -0.55
N ILE A 79 -5.07 -12.40 -0.12
CA ILE A 79 -5.49 -11.62 1.04
C ILE A 79 -6.52 -10.59 0.60
N CYS A 80 -7.72 -10.65 1.18
CA CYS A 80 -8.81 -9.75 0.82
C CYS A 80 -9.12 -8.72 1.92
N LEU A 81 -8.84 -7.45 1.65
CA LEU A 81 -9.22 -6.33 2.52
C LEU A 81 -10.53 -5.67 2.06
N GLY A 82 -11.20 -4.98 2.98
CA GLY A 82 -12.42 -4.22 2.67
C GLY A 82 -12.14 -2.91 1.93
N SER A 83 -13.15 -2.35 1.26
CA SER A 83 -13.04 -1.10 0.49
C SER A 83 -12.77 0.15 1.36
N GLU A 84 -13.02 0.07 2.66
CA GLU A 84 -12.81 1.15 3.64
C GLU A 84 -11.48 1.06 4.38
N VAL A 85 -10.58 0.15 3.98
CA VAL A 85 -9.36 -0.19 4.73
C VAL A 85 -8.46 1.01 5.02
N PHE A 86 -8.41 2.00 4.13
CA PHE A 86 -7.63 3.24 4.29
C PHE A 86 -8.49 4.47 4.62
N ALA A 87 -9.81 4.33 4.78
CA ALA A 87 -10.74 5.46 4.86
C ALA A 87 -10.49 6.41 6.04
N LYS A 88 -9.96 5.90 7.16
CA LYS A 88 -9.64 6.68 8.36
C LYS A 88 -8.22 7.25 8.38
N MET A 89 -7.37 6.86 7.43
CA MET A 89 -5.94 7.20 7.41
C MET A 89 -5.70 8.44 6.56
N GLU A 90 -6.37 9.54 6.92
CA GLU A 90 -6.41 10.77 6.12
C GLU A 90 -5.03 11.42 5.93
N ARG A 91 -4.06 11.11 6.80
CA ARG A 91 -2.68 11.63 6.73
C ARG A 91 -1.67 10.63 6.16
N LEU A 92 -2.13 9.54 5.54
CA LEU A 92 -1.25 8.54 4.95
C LEU A 92 -0.40 9.19 3.84
N ARG A 93 0.93 9.13 3.98
CA ARG A 93 1.90 9.69 3.03
C ARG A 93 2.67 8.63 2.27
N ILE A 94 2.83 7.44 2.85
CA ILE A 94 3.61 6.35 2.29
C ILE A 94 2.77 5.08 2.37
N LEU A 95 2.52 4.47 1.22
CA LEU A 95 1.97 3.12 1.12
C LEU A 95 2.90 2.30 0.23
N ILE A 96 3.52 1.29 0.81
CA ILE A 96 4.40 0.35 0.10
C ILE A 96 3.86 -1.05 0.31
N VAL A 97 3.69 -1.79 -0.78
CA VAL A 97 3.29 -3.19 -0.80
C VAL A 97 4.41 -4.00 -1.44
N LYS A 98 5.12 -4.80 -0.64
CA LYS A 98 6.16 -5.70 -1.15
C LYS A 98 5.56 -7.07 -1.39
N ILE A 99 5.76 -7.56 -2.61
CA ILE A 99 5.28 -8.84 -3.12
C ILE A 99 6.45 -9.48 -3.88
N ASP A 100 6.83 -10.72 -3.53
CA ASP A 100 7.89 -11.46 -4.22
C ASP A 100 7.32 -12.46 -5.23
N SER A 101 6.37 -13.30 -4.84
CA SER A 101 5.55 -14.10 -5.75
C SER A 101 4.66 -15.00 -4.89
N GLU A 102 3.52 -15.44 -5.42
CA GLU A 102 2.56 -16.37 -4.81
C GLU A 102 1.47 -15.78 -3.91
N ILE A 103 1.57 -14.56 -3.35
CA ILE A 103 0.49 -13.95 -2.55
C ILE A 103 0.00 -12.66 -3.19
N TYR A 104 -1.32 -12.54 -3.36
CA TYR A 104 -1.95 -11.35 -3.92
C TYR A 104 -2.71 -10.57 -2.84
N LEU A 105 -2.58 -9.23 -2.87
CA LEU A 105 -3.40 -8.34 -2.06
C LEU A 105 -4.56 -7.80 -2.89
N SER A 106 -5.78 -8.20 -2.54
CA SER A 106 -7.01 -7.78 -3.19
C SER A 106 -7.84 -6.86 -2.29
N ILE A 107 -8.43 -5.82 -2.87
CA ILE A 107 -9.41 -4.97 -2.21
C ILE A 107 -10.81 -5.29 -2.73
N LYS A 108 -11.67 -5.80 -1.84
CA LYS A 108 -13.06 -6.14 -2.18
C LYS A 108 -13.80 -4.91 -2.71
N SER A 109 -14.29 -5.01 -3.94
CA SER A 109 -15.04 -3.95 -4.63
C SER A 109 -14.26 -2.66 -4.88
N GLY A 110 -12.91 -2.69 -4.82
CA GLY A 110 -12.05 -1.52 -4.99
C GLY A 110 -11.96 -0.63 -3.75
N LEU A 111 -11.19 0.45 -3.84
CA LEU A 111 -11.03 1.41 -2.73
C LEU A 111 -12.07 2.53 -2.80
N ASN A 112 -12.65 2.87 -1.65
CA ASN A 112 -13.53 4.03 -1.51
C ASN A 112 -12.76 5.34 -1.28
N TYR A 113 -11.56 5.23 -0.68
CA TYR A 113 -10.76 6.38 -0.29
C TYR A 113 -9.28 6.04 -0.32
N LEU A 114 -8.48 7.03 -0.71
CA LEU A 114 -7.04 7.04 -0.59
C LEU A 114 -6.61 8.47 -0.22
N SER A 115 -5.64 8.62 0.68
CA SER A 115 -5.25 9.94 1.18
C SER A 115 -4.61 10.80 0.11
N ASN A 116 -5.05 12.05 0.00
CA ASN A 116 -4.40 13.07 -0.85
C ASN A 116 -3.07 13.59 -0.26
N GLU A 117 -2.68 13.14 0.93
CA GLU A 117 -1.35 13.38 1.52
C GLU A 117 -0.28 12.40 1.00
N LEU A 118 -0.68 11.38 0.21
CA LEU A 118 0.24 10.41 -0.36
C LEU A 118 1.34 11.09 -1.18
N ARG A 119 2.56 10.65 -0.88
CA ARG A 119 3.81 11.00 -1.56
C ARG A 119 4.43 9.80 -2.25
N VAL A 120 4.27 8.63 -1.66
CA VAL A 120 4.76 7.37 -2.23
C VAL A 120 3.61 6.39 -2.25
N LEU A 121 3.30 5.90 -3.44
CA LEU A 121 2.45 4.73 -3.65
C LEU A 121 3.24 3.72 -4.47
N ASP A 122 3.75 2.70 -3.80
CA ASP A 122 4.49 1.60 -4.40
C ASP A 122 3.71 0.31 -4.16
N TRP A 123 2.94 -0.11 -5.16
CA TRP A 123 2.03 -1.25 -5.08
C TRP A 123 2.07 -2.03 -6.39
N PRO A 124 3.15 -2.77 -6.66
CA PRO A 124 3.19 -3.72 -7.78
C PRO A 124 2.04 -4.71 -7.68
N GLU A 125 1.54 -5.17 -8.83
CA GLU A 125 0.43 -6.14 -8.93
C GLU A 125 -0.86 -5.64 -8.27
N CYS A 126 -1.04 -4.32 -8.21
CA CYS A 126 -2.22 -3.69 -7.63
C CYS A 126 -3.50 -4.22 -8.27
N SER A 127 -4.41 -4.75 -7.44
CA SER A 127 -5.68 -5.32 -7.90
C SER A 127 -6.72 -4.28 -8.32
N LEU A 128 -6.42 -2.99 -8.17
CA LEU A 128 -7.38 -1.91 -8.42
C LEU A 128 -7.55 -1.66 -9.92
N GLU A 129 -8.80 -1.71 -10.38
CA GLU A 129 -9.13 -1.32 -11.75
C GLU A 129 -9.20 0.20 -11.93
N LEU A 130 -9.52 0.93 -10.85
CA LEU A 130 -9.69 2.38 -10.79
C LEU A 130 -9.21 2.91 -9.44
N LEU A 131 -8.60 4.10 -9.44
CA LEU A 131 -8.34 4.85 -8.21
C LEU A 131 -9.65 5.48 -7.69
N PRO A 132 -9.77 5.74 -6.37
CA PRO A 132 -10.92 6.46 -5.82
C PRO A 132 -11.09 7.82 -6.48
N SER A 133 -12.33 8.20 -6.82
CA SER A 133 -12.60 9.49 -7.50
C SER A 133 -12.24 10.73 -6.68
N SER A 134 -12.09 10.58 -5.36
CA SER A 134 -11.64 11.61 -4.43
C SER A 134 -10.12 11.76 -4.35
N PHE A 135 -9.36 10.88 -5.01
CA PHE A 135 -7.91 10.90 -5.03
C PHE A 135 -7.39 11.68 -6.24
N HIS A 136 -6.64 12.76 -5.98
CA HIS A 136 -6.08 13.65 -6.99
C HIS A 136 -4.56 13.55 -7.09
N GLY A 137 -3.91 12.96 -6.08
CA GLY A 137 -2.48 12.66 -6.10
C GLY A 137 -1.57 13.89 -6.13
N GLU A 138 -2.02 15.09 -5.77
CA GLU A 138 -1.27 16.35 -5.92
C GLU A 138 0.12 16.37 -5.26
N LYS A 139 0.31 15.54 -4.22
CA LYS A 139 1.54 15.44 -3.42
C LYS A 139 2.40 14.23 -3.78
N LEU A 140 1.96 13.40 -4.73
CA LEU A 140 2.70 12.21 -5.15
C LEU A 140 4.07 12.60 -5.71
N VAL A 141 5.08 11.85 -5.31
CA VAL A 141 6.46 11.94 -5.77
C VAL A 141 6.80 10.68 -6.54
N ASP A 142 6.44 9.51 -5.98
CA ASP A 142 6.66 8.21 -6.62
C ASP A 142 5.33 7.45 -6.73
N PHE A 143 5.03 6.96 -7.93
CA PHE A 143 3.84 6.18 -8.23
C PHE A 143 4.20 4.93 -9.03
N ASN A 144 4.28 3.79 -8.35
CA ASN A 144 4.54 2.49 -8.96
C ASN A 144 3.33 1.58 -8.75
N ILE A 145 2.72 1.15 -9.85
CA ILE A 145 1.68 0.13 -9.88
C ILE A 145 1.93 -0.88 -11.01
N ARG A 146 3.21 -1.16 -11.30
CA ARG A 146 3.62 -2.10 -12.35
C ARG A 146 2.90 -3.44 -12.24
N ASN A 147 2.60 -4.06 -13.38
CA ASN A 147 1.83 -5.30 -13.48
C ASN A 147 0.42 -5.20 -12.84
N GLY A 148 -0.10 -3.99 -12.65
CA GLY A 148 -1.40 -3.74 -12.03
C GLY A 148 -2.57 -3.85 -13.02
N ASN A 149 -3.78 -3.89 -12.46
CA ASN A 149 -5.03 -4.02 -13.23
C ASN A 149 -5.71 -2.69 -13.57
N ILE A 150 -5.03 -1.56 -13.35
CA ILE A 150 -5.58 -0.23 -13.57
C ILE A 150 -6.00 -0.06 -15.04
N ARG A 151 -7.21 0.44 -15.28
CA ARG A 151 -7.75 0.68 -16.63
C ARG A 151 -7.63 2.13 -17.08
N ASP A 152 -7.77 3.03 -16.13
CA ASP A 152 -7.78 4.48 -16.33
C ASP A 152 -7.27 5.17 -15.07
N LEU A 153 -6.43 6.20 -15.25
CA LEU A 153 -5.99 7.11 -14.19
C LEU A 153 -6.92 8.34 -14.04
N GLY A 154 -8.05 8.36 -14.76
CA GLY A 154 -9.12 9.35 -14.68
C GLY A 154 -8.75 10.72 -15.26
N THR A 155 -9.23 11.81 -14.63
CA THR A 155 -8.81 13.19 -14.95
C THR A 155 -7.32 13.44 -14.72
N GLY A 156 -6.62 12.46 -14.16
CA GLY A 156 -5.19 12.40 -14.01
C GLY A 156 -4.65 12.71 -12.65
N LEU A 157 -3.44 12.19 -12.42
CA LEU A 157 -2.59 12.58 -11.32
C LEU A 157 -2.20 14.04 -11.54
N GLN A 158 -2.65 14.94 -10.67
CA GLN A 158 -2.39 16.39 -10.80
C GLN A 158 -1.07 16.80 -10.12
N SER A 159 -0.16 15.84 -9.95
CA SER A 159 1.07 16.07 -9.19
C SER A 159 2.08 16.86 -10.00
N LYS A 160 2.51 17.99 -9.44
CA LYS A 160 3.68 18.74 -9.95
C LYS A 160 5.00 18.21 -9.39
N ASN A 161 4.92 17.37 -8.36
CA ASN A 161 6.08 16.85 -7.63
C ASN A 161 6.46 15.44 -8.06
N LEU A 162 5.71 14.84 -8.99
CA LEU A 162 5.95 13.48 -9.47
C LEU A 162 7.31 13.42 -10.15
N THR A 163 8.17 12.57 -9.62
CA THR A 163 9.53 12.30 -10.13
C THR A 163 9.63 10.95 -10.79
N SER A 164 8.86 9.96 -10.32
CA SER A 164 8.88 8.62 -10.90
C SER A 164 7.46 8.09 -11.08
N ILE A 165 7.20 7.50 -12.25
CA ILE A 165 6.02 6.72 -12.52
C ILE A 165 6.40 5.39 -13.18
N ASP A 166 5.94 4.28 -12.61
CA ASP A 166 6.08 2.95 -13.18
C ASP A 166 4.69 2.33 -13.38
N LEU A 167 4.33 2.21 -14.66
CA LEU A 167 3.09 1.58 -15.15
C LEU A 167 3.42 0.37 -16.03
N SER A 168 4.65 -0.13 -15.97
CA SER A 168 5.12 -1.22 -16.81
C SER A 168 4.20 -2.43 -16.66
N TRP A 169 3.88 -3.10 -17.76
CA TRP A 169 3.04 -4.31 -17.78
C TRP A 169 1.58 -4.11 -17.34
N CYS A 170 1.07 -2.87 -17.27
CA CYS A 170 -0.37 -2.61 -17.09
C CYS A 170 -1.16 -2.87 -18.38
N LEU A 171 -1.43 -4.13 -18.70
CA LEU A 171 -2.01 -4.56 -20.00
C LEU A 171 -3.43 -4.03 -20.27
N ASN A 172 -4.17 -3.67 -19.21
CA ASN A 172 -5.53 -3.16 -19.29
C ASN A 172 -5.61 -1.62 -19.34
N LEU A 173 -4.46 -0.92 -19.27
CA LEU A 173 -4.40 0.53 -19.24
C LEU A 173 -4.75 1.11 -20.61
N THR A 174 -5.88 1.81 -20.69
CA THR A 174 -6.40 2.37 -21.94
C THR A 174 -6.24 3.88 -22.05
N ASN A 175 -6.07 4.56 -20.91
CA ASN A 175 -5.93 6.00 -20.84
C ASN A 175 -4.89 6.35 -19.79
N ILE A 176 -3.82 7.00 -20.25
CA ILE A 176 -2.85 7.64 -19.37
C ILE A 176 -3.24 9.10 -19.35
N SER A 177 -3.41 9.61 -18.13
CA SER A 177 -3.71 11.01 -17.92
C SER A 177 -2.65 11.93 -18.49
N ASP A 178 -3.00 13.20 -18.72
CA ASP A 178 -2.05 14.20 -19.19
C ASP A 178 -0.97 14.47 -18.11
N LEU A 179 0.18 13.81 -18.26
CA LEU A 179 1.34 13.99 -17.38
C LEU A 179 2.17 15.22 -17.76
N SER A 180 1.71 16.08 -18.68
CA SER A 180 2.44 17.28 -19.11
C SER A 180 2.76 18.26 -17.98
N SER A 181 2.03 18.18 -16.86
CA SER A 181 2.29 18.98 -15.65
C SER A 181 3.46 18.47 -14.80
N CYS A 182 3.97 17.26 -15.05
CA CYS A 182 5.05 16.62 -14.30
C CYS A 182 6.42 16.95 -14.92
N SER A 183 7.02 18.07 -14.49
CA SER A 183 8.26 18.58 -15.10
C SER A 183 9.54 17.76 -14.84
N ASN A 184 9.55 16.86 -13.85
CA ASN A 184 10.71 16.07 -13.42
C ASN A 184 10.51 14.56 -13.58
N LEU A 185 9.61 14.15 -14.47
CA LEU A 185 9.11 12.79 -14.52
C LEU A 185 10.03 11.84 -15.30
N GLU A 186 10.48 10.78 -14.62
CA GLU A 186 10.97 9.56 -15.24
C GLU A 186 9.79 8.59 -15.40
N VAL A 187 9.56 8.13 -16.63
CA VAL A 187 8.43 7.27 -16.99
C VAL A 187 8.96 5.92 -17.45
N ASP A 188 8.64 4.89 -16.68
CA ASP A 188 8.82 3.49 -17.07
C ASP A 188 7.45 2.89 -17.41
N CYS A 189 7.25 2.55 -18.69
CA CYS A 189 6.00 2.01 -19.26
C CYS A 189 6.30 0.77 -20.10
#